data_AF-A0A2V8WC17-F1
#
_entry.id   AF-A0A2V8WC17-F1
#
_cell.length_a   1.000
_cell.length_b   1.000
_cell.length_c   1.000
_cell.angle_alpha   90.00
_cell.angle_beta   90.00
_cell.angle_gamma   90.00
#
_symmetry.space_group_name_H-M   'P 1'
#
loop_
_entity.id
_entity.type
_entity.pdbx_description
1 polymer ?
#
loop_
_entity_poly.entity_id
_entity_poly.type
_entity_poly.pdbx_seq_one_letter_code
_entity_poly.pdbx_strand_id
1 'polypeptide(L)'
;MSVATPLETWVDQAAKLTKPDRVVYCDGSEAEYQQMIAEMLRQGDSLTLNEKTFPNCHLHRSSPNDVARTEHLTFICSAQNEEAGPTNNWMDPNAAKHKVGALLDGAMRGRAMYVVPYIMGPASSPISKVGVEVTDSPYVVASMRIMSRMGKVAMERLGTSSEFVPGLHSLGDVDPERRYIVHFPQEKLIWSVGSGYGGNALLGKKCFALRIASVMAREQGWMAEHMLILGLESPGGKVTYMGAAFPSACGKTNLAMMVSALEDQGYRVWTVGDDIAWMKIGEDGYLRAINPEAGFFGVAPGTGMKTNQNVMGALHKNTLFTNVALTPEREPWWEGIGSEAPAALINWKGELWDPSKGPAAHPNARYTVPARQSPSISPKWEAPEGVPISAFIFGGRRARVAPLVYESFNWQHGVFVGATMASETTAAATGNVGITRRDPMAMLPFCGYNMADYFGHWLEMGKKIPKPPKIFHVNWFRKGADGKFLWPGYGENVRVLKWILERVEGRGAAQETPIGYVPAKNGLTLDGVKISNEALSELLRVNPEDWDAEMEDSKQFLGKFGNRLPRQIAEEHEKLARRFQRVVTA
;
A
#
# COMPACT_ATOMS: atom_id res chain seq x y z
N MET A 1 30.93 -24.95 -23.17
CA MET A 1 30.72 -23.89 -22.16
C MET A 1 29.29 -23.43 -22.32
N SER A 2 28.46 -23.47 -21.27
CA SER A 2 27.12 -22.92 -21.34
C SER A 2 27.20 -21.40 -21.53
N VAL A 3 26.39 -20.85 -22.42
CA VAL A 3 26.26 -19.39 -22.58
C VAL A 3 25.62 -18.85 -21.31
N ALA A 4 26.17 -17.77 -20.75
CA ALA A 4 25.61 -17.12 -19.57
C ALA A 4 24.18 -16.64 -19.86
N THR A 5 23.27 -16.90 -18.93
CA THR A 5 21.89 -16.43 -19.00
C THR A 5 21.82 -14.89 -18.91
N PRO A 6 20.71 -14.27 -19.35
CA PRO A 6 20.51 -12.83 -19.17
C PRO A 6 20.63 -12.40 -17.70
N LEU A 7 20.14 -13.23 -16.78
CA LEU A 7 20.25 -13.01 -15.34
C LEU A 7 21.71 -13.02 -14.87
N GLU A 8 22.48 -14.07 -15.19
CA GLU A 8 23.89 -14.17 -14.81
C GLU A 8 24.70 -12.98 -15.36
N THR A 9 24.43 -12.58 -16.60
CA THR A 9 25.06 -11.41 -17.22
C THR A 9 24.76 -10.13 -16.44
N TRP A 10 23.51 -9.91 -16.01
CA TRP A 10 23.15 -8.75 -15.22
C TRP A 10 23.73 -8.79 -13.80
N VAL A 11 23.73 -9.96 -13.15
CA VAL A 11 24.36 -10.15 -11.82
C VAL A 11 25.86 -9.84 -11.89
N ASP A 12 26.55 -10.29 -12.94
CA ASP A 12 27.97 -9.99 -13.15
C ASP A 12 28.22 -8.48 -13.35
N GLN A 13 27.32 -7.77 -14.04
CA GLN A 13 27.41 -6.31 -14.18
C GLN A 13 27.20 -5.60 -12.84
N ALA A 14 26.21 -6.04 -12.05
CA ALA A 14 25.97 -5.51 -10.71
C ALA A 14 27.17 -5.75 -9.80
N ALA A 15 27.74 -6.96 -9.79
CA ALA A 15 28.93 -7.30 -9.01
C ALA A 15 30.16 -6.47 -9.42
N LYS A 16 30.36 -6.22 -10.73
CA LYS A 16 31.47 -5.37 -11.22
C LYS A 16 31.35 -3.93 -10.73
N LEU A 17 30.12 -3.41 -10.67
CA LEU A 17 29.86 -2.08 -10.13
C LEU A 17 30.05 -2.05 -8.60
N THR A 18 29.39 -2.95 -7.87
CA THR A 18 29.32 -2.87 -6.40
C THR A 18 30.51 -3.47 -5.68
N LYS A 19 31.31 -4.31 -6.35
CA LYS A 19 32.56 -4.95 -5.89
C LYS A 19 32.40 -5.70 -4.54
N PRO A 20 31.46 -6.66 -4.44
CA PRO A 20 31.28 -7.46 -3.23
C PRO A 20 32.41 -8.48 -3.04
N ASP A 21 32.60 -8.95 -1.82
CA ASP A 21 33.60 -9.99 -1.51
C ASP A 21 33.18 -11.37 -2.05
N ARG A 22 31.88 -11.60 -2.13
CA ARG A 22 31.28 -12.83 -2.68
C ARG A 22 29.86 -12.57 -3.17
N VAL A 23 29.41 -13.38 -4.11
CA VAL A 23 28.03 -13.41 -4.61
C VAL A 23 27.32 -14.64 -4.07
N VAL A 24 26.11 -14.49 -3.54
CA VAL A 24 25.31 -15.56 -2.94
C VAL A 24 23.94 -15.58 -3.62
N TYR A 25 23.58 -16.69 -4.27
CA TYR A 25 22.26 -16.84 -4.87
C TYR A 25 21.26 -17.37 -3.84
N CYS A 26 20.19 -16.62 -3.62
CA CYS A 26 19.19 -16.99 -2.64
C CYS A 26 18.24 -18.07 -3.15
N ASP A 27 18.04 -19.13 -2.37
CA ASP A 27 17.18 -20.27 -2.72
C ASP A 27 15.77 -20.22 -2.11
N GLY A 28 15.56 -19.32 -1.13
CA GLY A 28 14.27 -19.13 -0.46
C GLY A 28 13.91 -20.17 0.60
N SER A 29 14.83 -21.08 0.93
CA SER A 29 14.63 -22.14 1.91
C SER A 29 14.54 -21.62 3.34
N GLU A 30 13.96 -22.44 4.23
CA GLU A 30 13.97 -22.14 5.67
C GLU A 30 15.40 -22.12 6.23
N ALA A 31 16.29 -22.99 5.73
CA ALA A 31 17.68 -23.03 6.17
C ALA A 31 18.42 -21.73 5.83
N GLU A 32 18.22 -21.21 4.61
CA GLU A 32 18.74 -19.89 4.21
C GLU A 32 18.16 -18.76 5.08
N TYR A 33 16.85 -18.78 5.33
CA TYR A 33 16.21 -17.78 6.19
C TYR A 33 16.86 -17.75 7.58
N GLN A 34 17.06 -18.91 8.21
CA GLN A 34 17.72 -19.01 9.51
C GLN A 34 19.19 -18.54 9.47
N GLN A 35 19.90 -18.74 8.35
CA GLN A 35 21.25 -18.17 8.17
C GLN A 35 21.23 -16.64 8.10
N MET A 36 20.24 -16.04 7.41
CA MET A 36 20.10 -14.57 7.36
C MET A 36 19.81 -14.01 8.75
N ILE A 37 18.92 -14.65 9.52
CA ILE A 37 18.64 -14.28 10.91
C ILE A 37 19.90 -14.39 11.77
N ALA A 38 20.65 -15.49 11.68
CA ALA A 38 21.89 -15.67 12.43
C ALA A 38 22.92 -14.57 12.11
N GLU A 39 23.03 -14.17 10.85
CA GLU A 39 23.90 -13.08 10.42
C GLU A 39 23.46 -11.74 11.02
N MET A 40 22.17 -11.41 10.99
CA MET A 40 21.63 -10.19 11.62
C MET A 40 21.88 -10.16 13.13
N LEU A 41 21.69 -11.28 13.83
CA LEU A 41 21.97 -11.41 15.26
C LEU A 41 23.46 -11.21 15.55
N ARG A 42 24.35 -11.73 14.69
CA ARG A 42 25.82 -11.57 14.81
C ARG A 42 26.26 -10.12 14.60
N GLN A 43 25.58 -9.38 13.71
CA GLN A 43 25.84 -7.96 13.48
C GLN A 43 25.36 -7.07 14.65
N GLY A 44 24.44 -7.58 15.48
CA GLY A 44 24.02 -6.95 16.73
C GLY A 44 22.90 -5.90 16.58
N ASP A 45 22.39 -5.69 15.36
CA ASP A 45 21.25 -4.80 15.09
C ASP A 45 19.89 -5.49 15.32
N SER A 46 19.91 -6.78 15.64
CA SER A 46 18.72 -7.62 15.74
C SER A 46 18.76 -8.48 17.01
N LEU A 47 17.57 -8.84 17.50
CA LEU A 47 17.38 -9.63 18.73
C LEU A 47 16.31 -10.69 18.50
N THR A 48 16.52 -11.88 19.08
CA THR A 48 15.46 -12.90 19.19
C THR A 48 14.48 -12.52 20.30
N LEU A 49 13.19 -12.63 20.01
CA LEU A 49 12.12 -12.39 20.98
C LEU A 49 11.93 -13.61 21.89
N ASN A 50 10.97 -13.53 22.81
CA ASN A 50 10.67 -14.64 23.71
C ASN A 50 10.13 -15.86 22.95
N GLU A 51 10.91 -16.93 22.85
CA GLU A 51 10.53 -18.15 22.11
C GLU A 51 9.28 -18.87 22.66
N LYS A 52 8.87 -18.61 23.90
CA LYS A 52 7.64 -19.20 24.46
C LYS A 52 6.38 -18.48 23.99
N THR A 53 6.45 -17.16 23.79
CA THR A 53 5.28 -16.32 23.45
C THR A 53 5.30 -15.82 22.00
N PHE A 54 6.49 -15.70 21.40
CA PHE A 54 6.76 -15.28 20.03
C PHE A 54 7.81 -16.19 19.35
N PRO A 55 7.53 -17.50 19.17
CA PRO A 55 8.48 -18.42 18.55
C PRO A 55 8.90 -17.99 17.15
N ASN A 56 10.20 -18.09 16.86
CA ASN A 56 10.80 -17.69 15.58
C ASN A 56 10.47 -16.23 15.19
N CYS A 57 10.40 -15.33 16.16
CA CYS A 57 10.23 -13.90 15.94
C CYS A 57 11.48 -13.13 16.34
N HIS A 58 11.75 -12.06 15.61
CA HIS A 58 12.93 -11.23 15.81
C HIS A 58 12.57 -9.75 15.77
N LEU A 59 13.35 -8.93 16.47
CA LEU A 59 13.31 -7.48 16.43
C LEU A 59 14.56 -6.97 15.73
N HIS A 60 14.41 -6.28 14.61
CA HIS A 60 15.46 -5.50 13.97
C HIS A 60 15.34 -4.02 14.36
N ARG A 61 16.46 -3.36 14.69
CA ARG A 61 16.51 -1.92 14.93
C ARG A 61 17.30 -1.26 13.80
N SER A 62 16.60 -0.43 13.01
CA SER A 62 17.26 0.32 11.95
C SER A 62 18.03 1.51 12.49
N SER A 63 18.90 2.09 11.65
CA SER A 63 19.56 3.36 11.94
C SER A 63 18.51 4.44 12.24
N PRO A 64 18.70 5.31 13.25
CA PRO A 64 17.77 6.41 13.55
C PRO A 64 17.55 7.38 12.38
N ASN A 65 18.51 7.45 11.44
CA ASN A 65 18.42 8.27 10.24
C ASN A 65 17.71 7.56 9.06
N ASP A 66 17.26 6.32 9.26
CA ASP A 66 16.65 5.47 8.24
C ASP A 66 15.43 4.71 8.80
N VAL A 67 14.33 5.43 8.98
CA VAL A 67 13.12 4.94 9.69
C VAL A 67 11.83 5.13 8.88
N ALA A 68 11.91 5.67 7.67
CA ALA A 68 10.77 5.96 6.82
C ALA A 68 11.14 6.05 5.33
N ARG A 69 10.11 6.12 4.48
CA ARG A 69 10.28 6.43 3.07
C ARG A 69 10.76 7.87 2.91
N THR A 70 11.63 8.11 1.93
CA THR A 70 12.16 9.45 1.63
C THR A 70 11.60 9.94 0.28
N GLU A 71 10.38 10.48 0.29
CA GLU A 71 9.69 10.87 -0.96
C GLU A 71 10.49 11.87 -1.80
N HIS A 72 11.17 12.84 -1.15
CA HIS A 72 12.01 13.84 -1.82
C HIS A 72 13.32 13.28 -2.42
N LEU A 73 13.73 12.06 -2.03
CA LEU A 73 14.90 11.34 -2.57
C LEU A 73 14.48 10.18 -3.49
N THR A 74 13.19 10.11 -3.82
CA THR A 74 12.63 9.10 -4.72
C THR A 74 12.37 9.74 -6.08
N PHE A 75 12.96 9.20 -7.15
CA PHE A 75 12.90 9.76 -8.50
C PHE A 75 12.35 8.77 -9.53
N ILE A 76 11.65 9.33 -10.52
CA ILE A 76 11.28 8.69 -11.78
C ILE A 76 12.21 9.23 -12.86
N CYS A 77 13.10 8.39 -13.38
CA CYS A 77 14.08 8.71 -14.41
C CYS A 77 13.53 8.29 -15.78
N SER A 78 12.51 9.00 -16.25
CA SER A 78 11.98 8.87 -17.61
C SER A 78 12.83 9.65 -18.63
N ALA A 79 12.71 9.31 -19.92
CA ALA A 79 13.47 9.98 -20.98
C ALA A 79 13.21 11.49 -21.05
N GLN A 80 11.98 11.92 -20.77
CA GLN A 80 11.59 13.32 -20.67
C GLN A 80 10.96 13.61 -19.32
N ASN A 81 11.16 14.83 -18.81
CA ASN A 81 10.60 15.28 -17.52
C ASN A 81 9.06 15.22 -17.52
N GLU A 82 8.45 15.57 -18.65
CA GLU A 82 7.01 15.59 -18.83
C GLU A 82 6.39 14.19 -18.70
N GLU A 83 7.14 13.13 -18.98
CA GLU A 83 6.68 11.74 -18.81
C GLU A 83 6.62 11.31 -17.34
N ALA A 84 7.44 11.88 -16.47
CA ALA A 84 7.29 11.73 -15.02
C ALA A 84 6.16 12.61 -14.49
N GLY A 85 6.03 13.82 -15.05
CA GLY A 85 4.95 14.75 -14.76
C GLY A 85 5.14 15.53 -13.44
N PRO A 86 4.22 16.47 -13.15
CA PRO A 86 4.40 17.47 -12.09
C PRO A 86 4.26 16.92 -10.66
N THR A 87 3.92 15.64 -10.52
CA THR A 87 3.69 14.97 -9.23
C THR A 87 4.85 14.09 -8.80
N ASN A 88 5.82 13.84 -9.69
CA ASN A 88 6.98 13.01 -9.44
C ASN A 88 8.24 13.88 -9.40
N ASN A 89 9.23 13.50 -8.58
CA ASN A 89 10.56 14.04 -8.76
C ASN A 89 11.19 13.38 -9.99
N TRP A 90 11.68 14.18 -10.92
CA TRP A 90 12.36 13.71 -12.11
C TRP A 90 13.87 13.94 -12.01
N MET A 91 14.64 13.02 -12.56
CA MET A 91 16.07 13.16 -12.76
C MET A 91 16.41 12.56 -14.13
N ASP A 92 17.19 13.27 -14.94
CA ASP A 92 17.67 12.74 -16.22
C ASP A 92 18.29 11.35 -16.04
N PRO A 93 17.94 10.34 -16.87
CA PRO A 93 18.41 8.97 -16.68
C PRO A 93 19.93 8.83 -16.70
N ASN A 94 20.63 9.58 -17.56
CA ASN A 94 22.09 9.53 -17.62
C ASN A 94 22.72 10.21 -16.42
N ALA A 95 22.17 11.35 -15.99
CA ALA A 95 22.60 12.03 -14.77
C ALA A 95 22.38 11.15 -13.53
N ALA A 96 21.25 10.45 -13.45
CA ALA A 96 20.95 9.49 -12.39
C ALA A 96 21.96 8.32 -12.40
N LYS A 97 22.23 7.72 -13.56
CA LYS A 97 23.21 6.65 -13.70
C LYS A 97 24.63 7.10 -13.31
N HIS A 98 25.03 8.32 -13.66
CA HIS A 98 26.31 8.88 -13.27
C HIS A 98 26.38 9.13 -11.76
N LYS A 99 25.41 9.86 -11.20
CA LYS A 99 25.39 10.28 -9.80
C LYS A 99 25.19 9.11 -8.84
N VAL A 100 24.16 8.30 -9.06
CA VAL A 100 23.84 7.15 -8.20
C VAL A 100 24.80 6.00 -8.46
N GLY A 101 25.23 5.79 -9.71
CA GLY A 101 26.25 4.80 -10.03
C GLY A 101 27.58 5.05 -9.31
N ALA A 102 27.99 6.31 -9.15
CA ALA A 102 29.17 6.66 -8.36
C ALA A 102 29.02 6.33 -6.87
N LEU A 103 27.81 6.38 -6.32
CA LEU A 103 27.53 5.96 -4.94
C LEU A 103 27.52 4.43 -4.78
N LEU A 104 27.12 3.72 -5.83
CA LEU A 104 27.11 2.27 -5.88
C LEU A 104 28.48 1.65 -6.18
N ASP A 105 29.39 2.41 -6.80
CA ASP A 105 30.72 1.92 -7.15
C ASP A 105 31.52 1.48 -5.91
N GLY A 106 31.72 0.18 -5.77
CA GLY A 106 32.39 -0.40 -4.59
C GLY A 106 31.59 -0.34 -3.29
N ALA A 107 30.28 -0.05 -3.32
CA ALA A 107 29.45 0.07 -2.12
C ALA A 107 29.32 -1.21 -1.30
N MET A 108 29.62 -2.38 -1.89
CA MET A 108 29.50 -3.69 -1.23
C MET A 108 30.86 -4.29 -0.83
N ARG A 109 31.97 -3.54 -0.90
CA ARG A 109 33.28 -4.04 -0.44
C ARG A 109 33.20 -4.49 1.02
N GLY A 110 33.73 -5.66 1.34
CA GLY A 110 33.63 -6.23 2.69
C GLY A 110 32.30 -6.93 2.99
N ARG A 111 31.36 -6.97 2.03
CA ARG A 111 30.02 -7.54 2.20
C ARG A 111 29.73 -8.59 1.13
N ALA A 112 28.77 -9.47 1.42
CA ALA A 112 28.19 -10.35 0.42
C ALA A 112 27.18 -9.57 -0.44
N MET A 113 27.10 -9.89 -1.72
CA MET A 113 25.97 -9.52 -2.57
C MET A 113 25.02 -10.71 -2.68
N TYR A 114 23.85 -10.59 -2.09
CA TYR A 114 22.77 -11.56 -2.20
C TYR A 114 21.97 -11.31 -3.47
N VAL A 115 21.78 -12.34 -4.30
CA VAL A 115 20.91 -12.33 -5.47
C VAL A 115 19.59 -12.94 -5.05
N VAL A 116 18.54 -12.11 -5.02
CA VAL A 116 17.22 -12.42 -4.48
C VAL A 116 16.22 -12.49 -5.64
N PRO A 117 16.04 -13.65 -6.29
CA PRO A 117 14.98 -13.84 -7.27
C PRO A 117 13.63 -13.97 -6.57
N TYR A 118 12.59 -13.32 -7.06
CA TYR A 118 11.25 -13.39 -6.48
C TYR A 118 10.13 -13.25 -7.50
N ILE A 119 8.95 -13.77 -7.16
CA ILE A 119 7.70 -13.57 -7.91
C ILE A 119 6.80 -12.62 -7.13
N MET A 120 6.34 -11.57 -7.82
CA MET A 120 5.22 -10.74 -7.39
C MET A 120 3.93 -11.34 -7.94
N GLY A 121 3.07 -11.84 -7.04
CA GLY A 121 1.82 -12.54 -7.31
C GLY A 121 1.90 -14.06 -7.15
N PRO A 122 0.75 -14.77 -7.22
CA PRO A 122 0.73 -16.23 -7.12
C PRO A 122 1.63 -16.87 -8.18
N ALA A 123 2.37 -17.91 -7.80
CA ALA A 123 3.44 -18.47 -8.62
C ALA A 123 2.96 -19.03 -9.97
N SER A 124 1.69 -19.41 -10.10
CA SER A 124 1.06 -19.90 -11.32
C SER A 124 0.16 -18.88 -12.02
N SER A 125 0.02 -17.67 -11.48
CA SER A 125 -0.82 -16.64 -12.11
C SER A 125 -0.17 -16.09 -13.39
N PRO A 126 -0.92 -15.90 -14.49
CA PRO A 126 -0.39 -15.35 -15.74
C PRO A 126 -0.04 -13.86 -15.65
N ILE A 127 -0.55 -13.14 -14.65
CA ILE A 127 -0.23 -11.71 -14.46
C ILE A 127 0.94 -11.49 -13.50
N SER A 128 1.37 -12.51 -12.76
CA SER A 128 2.55 -12.43 -11.90
C SER A 128 3.81 -12.12 -12.70
N LYS A 129 4.73 -11.38 -12.09
CA LYS A 129 5.97 -10.94 -12.71
C LYS A 129 7.16 -11.34 -11.85
N VAL A 130 8.27 -11.65 -12.51
CA VAL A 130 9.54 -11.96 -11.83
C VAL A 130 10.33 -10.67 -11.63
N GLY A 131 10.89 -10.50 -10.45
CA GLY A 131 11.92 -9.52 -10.16
C GLY A 131 13.17 -10.22 -9.64
N VAL A 132 14.32 -9.58 -9.82
CA VAL A 132 15.56 -10.00 -9.15
C VAL A 132 16.16 -8.79 -8.49
N GLU A 133 16.30 -8.86 -7.18
CA GLU A 133 16.97 -7.85 -6.38
C GLU A 133 18.37 -8.32 -5.98
N VAL A 134 19.39 -7.50 -6.21
CA VAL A 134 20.69 -7.69 -5.57
C VAL A 134 20.82 -6.75 -4.39
N THR A 135 21.28 -7.27 -3.26
CA THR A 135 21.36 -6.52 -1.98
C THR A 135 22.55 -6.95 -1.15
N ASP A 136 23.10 -6.06 -0.34
CA ASP A 136 24.12 -6.38 0.68
C ASP A 136 23.56 -6.50 2.10
N SER A 137 22.21 -6.52 2.24
CA SER A 137 21.52 -6.55 3.53
C SER A 137 20.83 -7.89 3.79
N PRO A 138 21.22 -8.66 4.83
CA PRO A 138 20.52 -9.89 5.22
C PRO A 138 19.08 -9.61 5.72
N TYR A 139 18.83 -8.45 6.33
CA TYR A 139 17.48 -8.00 6.71
C TYR A 139 16.54 -7.91 5.51
N VAL A 140 17.04 -7.36 4.39
CA VAL A 140 16.28 -7.26 3.14
C VAL A 140 15.96 -8.65 2.58
N VAL A 141 16.92 -9.57 2.58
CA VAL A 141 16.69 -10.96 2.15
C VAL A 141 15.62 -11.63 3.01
N ALA A 142 15.75 -11.56 4.34
CA ALA A 142 14.79 -12.15 5.29
C ALA A 142 13.37 -11.55 5.14
N SER A 143 13.28 -10.25 4.92
CA SER A 143 12.00 -9.56 4.69
C SER A 143 11.39 -9.91 3.34
N MET A 144 12.18 -9.94 2.26
CA MET A 144 11.73 -10.31 0.92
C MET A 144 11.24 -11.77 0.86
N ARG A 145 11.86 -12.67 1.65
CA ARG A 145 11.38 -14.04 1.84
C ARG A 145 9.95 -14.10 2.39
N ILE A 146 9.58 -13.18 3.28
CA ILE A 146 8.23 -13.08 3.85
C ILE A 146 7.28 -12.37 2.88
N MET A 147 7.75 -11.30 2.24
CA MET A 147 6.92 -10.39 1.44
C MET A 147 6.67 -10.85 0.00
N SER A 148 7.41 -11.84 -0.49
CA SER A 148 7.32 -12.33 -1.86
C SER A 148 7.44 -13.86 -1.94
N ARG A 149 7.24 -14.43 -3.13
CA ARG A 149 7.57 -15.84 -3.40
C ARG A 149 9.01 -15.92 -3.92
N MET A 150 9.94 -16.02 -2.98
CA MET A 150 11.39 -15.88 -3.20
C MET A 150 12.08 -17.21 -3.54
N GLY A 151 13.17 -17.14 -4.28
CA GLY A 151 14.15 -18.21 -4.42
C GLY A 151 13.90 -19.13 -5.60
N LYS A 152 14.01 -20.45 -5.37
CA LYS A 152 13.94 -21.48 -6.42
C LYS A 152 12.69 -21.37 -7.29
N VAL A 153 11.53 -21.09 -6.69
CA VAL A 153 10.26 -20.94 -7.43
C VAL A 153 10.32 -19.81 -8.46
N ALA A 154 11.01 -18.71 -8.14
CA ALA A 154 11.19 -17.58 -9.06
C ALA A 154 12.18 -17.90 -10.17
N MET A 155 13.26 -18.61 -9.84
CA MET A 155 14.25 -19.08 -10.82
C MET A 155 13.63 -20.06 -11.83
N GLU A 156 12.82 -21.01 -11.34
CA GLU A 156 12.09 -21.95 -12.20
C GLU A 156 11.10 -21.24 -13.13
N ARG A 157 10.38 -20.22 -12.62
CA ARG A 157 9.48 -19.40 -13.44
C ARG A 157 10.22 -18.56 -14.47
N LEU A 158 11.40 -18.03 -14.13
CA LEU A 158 12.21 -17.23 -15.04
C LEU A 158 12.82 -18.07 -16.16
N GLY A 159 13.33 -19.26 -15.83
CA GLY A 159 14.04 -20.12 -16.76
C GLY A 159 15.23 -19.38 -17.40
N THR A 160 15.28 -19.36 -18.73
CA THR A 160 16.30 -18.63 -19.51
C THR A 160 15.81 -17.27 -20.03
N SER A 161 14.61 -16.83 -19.61
CA SER A 161 14.01 -15.58 -20.07
C SER A 161 14.78 -14.35 -19.59
N SER A 162 14.74 -13.29 -20.39
CA SER A 162 15.20 -11.95 -19.98
C SER A 162 14.09 -11.11 -19.33
N GLU A 163 12.87 -11.64 -19.18
CA GLU A 163 11.71 -10.91 -18.67
C GLU A 163 11.65 -10.88 -17.13
N PHE A 164 12.59 -10.16 -16.51
CA PHE A 164 12.55 -9.83 -15.09
C PHE A 164 12.77 -8.33 -14.86
N VAL A 165 12.33 -7.83 -13.70
CA VAL A 165 12.62 -6.47 -13.25
C VAL A 165 13.91 -6.47 -12.42
N PRO A 166 15.02 -5.93 -12.95
CA PRO A 166 16.27 -5.80 -12.19
C PRO A 166 16.16 -4.73 -11.10
N GLY A 167 16.57 -5.09 -9.89
CA GLY A 167 16.68 -4.20 -8.73
C GLY A 167 18.08 -4.25 -8.14
N LEU A 168 18.77 -3.11 -8.02
CA LEU A 168 20.07 -3.02 -7.37
C LEU A 168 19.92 -2.19 -6.09
N HIS A 169 20.17 -2.82 -4.95
CA HIS A 169 20.11 -2.20 -3.64
C HIS A 169 21.46 -2.29 -2.93
N SER A 170 21.88 -1.23 -2.23
CA SER A 170 22.94 -1.31 -1.21
C SER A 170 22.65 -0.39 -0.04
N LEU A 171 22.97 -0.83 1.18
CA LEU A 171 22.93 0.02 2.36
C LEU A 171 23.87 1.23 2.24
N GLY A 172 24.97 1.10 1.49
CA GLY A 172 26.04 2.10 1.46
C GLY A 172 26.55 2.40 2.87
N ASP A 173 26.62 3.70 3.20
CA ASP A 173 26.96 4.26 4.51
C ASP A 173 25.73 4.71 5.33
N VAL A 174 24.52 4.57 4.77
CA VAL A 174 23.24 5.00 5.37
C VAL A 174 23.20 6.52 5.67
N ASP A 175 24.05 7.31 5.01
CA ASP A 175 24.02 8.77 5.09
C ASP A 175 22.78 9.32 4.36
N PRO A 176 21.88 10.06 5.03
CA PRO A 176 20.71 10.67 4.40
C PRO A 176 21.03 11.53 3.17
N GLU A 177 22.18 12.21 3.14
CA GLU A 177 22.57 13.08 2.02
C GLU A 177 23.03 12.28 0.78
N ARG A 178 23.35 11.00 0.99
CA ARG A 178 23.81 10.06 -0.04
C ARG A 178 22.77 8.98 -0.34
N ARG A 179 21.50 9.22 0.03
CA ARG A 179 20.38 8.31 -0.19
C ARG A 179 19.62 8.63 -1.48
N TYR A 180 19.40 7.62 -2.30
CA TYR A 180 18.64 7.75 -3.55
C TYR A 180 17.83 6.50 -3.83
N ILE A 181 16.59 6.68 -4.28
CA ILE A 181 15.74 5.61 -4.80
C ILE A 181 15.28 6.03 -6.19
N VAL A 182 15.89 5.46 -7.23
CA VAL A 182 15.66 5.86 -8.63
C VAL A 182 15.04 4.71 -9.42
N HIS A 183 14.05 5.05 -10.24
CA HIS A 183 13.32 4.10 -11.09
C HIS A 183 13.54 4.52 -12.54
N PHE A 184 13.87 3.58 -13.41
CA PHE A 184 14.05 3.80 -14.85
C PHE A 184 12.91 3.10 -15.61
N PRO A 185 11.79 3.79 -15.90
CA PRO A 185 10.59 3.19 -16.46
C PRO A 185 10.79 2.45 -17.79
N GLN A 186 11.68 2.96 -18.64
CA GLN A 186 11.98 2.39 -19.97
C GLN A 186 12.77 1.09 -19.85
N GLU A 187 13.69 1.00 -18.89
CA GLU A 187 14.55 -0.17 -18.65
C GLU A 187 13.92 -1.18 -17.68
N LYS A 188 12.79 -0.82 -17.05
CA LYS A 188 12.19 -1.55 -15.91
C LYS A 188 13.23 -1.84 -14.82
N LEU A 189 14.11 -0.87 -14.55
CA LEU A 189 15.23 -0.98 -13.62
C LEU A 189 14.99 -0.12 -12.37
N ILE A 190 15.42 -0.63 -11.22
CA ILE A 190 15.33 0.07 -9.93
C ILE A 190 16.71 0.10 -9.29
N TRP A 191 17.20 1.28 -8.90
CA TRP A 191 18.38 1.40 -8.04
C TRP A 191 18.02 2.07 -6.72
N SER A 192 18.57 1.55 -5.62
CA SER A 192 18.40 2.10 -4.29
C SER A 192 19.73 2.06 -3.53
N VAL A 193 20.11 3.17 -2.91
CA VAL A 193 21.34 3.27 -2.11
C VAL A 193 21.11 4.12 -0.87
N GLY A 194 21.76 3.77 0.24
CA GLY A 194 21.77 4.59 1.46
C GLY A 194 20.58 4.39 2.40
N SER A 195 19.81 3.30 2.25
CA SER A 195 18.67 2.99 3.11
C SER A 195 18.40 1.48 3.12
N GLY A 196 18.31 0.87 4.31
CA GLY A 196 17.83 -0.50 4.53
C GLY A 196 16.35 -0.57 4.92
N TYR A 197 15.68 0.56 5.05
CA TYR A 197 14.33 0.61 5.60
C TYR A 197 13.22 0.32 4.57
N GLY A 198 12.48 -0.78 4.81
CA GLY A 198 11.14 -1.03 4.27
C GLY A 198 10.99 -0.67 2.78
N GLY A 199 10.12 0.30 2.48
CA GLY A 199 9.80 0.66 1.09
C GLY A 199 10.93 1.29 0.25
N ASN A 200 12.08 1.61 0.85
CA ASN A 200 13.28 2.05 0.11
C ASN A 200 14.17 0.85 -0.28
N ALA A 201 14.14 -0.23 0.50
CA ALA A 201 15.03 -1.37 0.37
C ALA A 201 14.33 -2.63 -0.17
N LEU A 202 13.07 -2.90 0.21
CA LEU A 202 12.27 -4.00 -0.30
C LEU A 202 11.76 -3.66 -1.71
N LEU A 203 12.61 -3.84 -2.73
CA LEU A 203 12.37 -3.29 -4.07
C LEU A 203 11.15 -3.91 -4.75
N GLY A 204 10.82 -5.17 -4.40
CA GLY A 204 9.59 -5.82 -4.87
C GLY A 204 8.30 -5.11 -4.47
N LYS A 205 8.29 -4.36 -3.35
CA LYS A 205 7.09 -3.75 -2.78
C LYS A 205 6.64 -2.49 -3.54
N LYS A 206 7.06 -1.29 -3.12
CA LYS A 206 6.56 -0.03 -3.72
C LYS A 206 7.27 0.32 -5.02
N CYS A 207 8.56 0.01 -5.12
CA CYS A 207 9.38 0.34 -6.29
C CYS A 207 8.96 -0.48 -7.50
N PHE A 208 8.89 -1.79 -7.36
CA PHE A 208 8.39 -2.66 -8.42
C PHE A 208 6.87 -2.65 -8.47
N ALA A 209 6.17 -3.16 -7.45
CA ALA A 209 4.76 -3.51 -7.59
C ALA A 209 3.78 -2.33 -7.71
N LEU A 210 4.24 -1.09 -7.56
CA LEU A 210 3.47 0.09 -7.95
C LEU A 210 4.18 0.94 -9.01
N ARG A 211 5.40 1.43 -8.79
CA ARG A 211 6.01 2.40 -9.74
C ARG A 211 6.31 1.77 -11.09
N ILE A 212 7.19 0.77 -11.14
CA ILE A 212 7.51 0.07 -12.41
C ILE A 212 6.27 -0.67 -12.93
N ALA A 213 5.51 -1.31 -12.05
CA ALA A 213 4.30 -2.05 -12.41
C ALA A 213 3.24 -1.14 -13.05
N SER A 214 3.01 0.09 -12.58
CA SER A 214 2.04 1.01 -13.18
C SER A 214 2.40 1.39 -14.61
N VAL A 215 3.70 1.52 -14.91
CA VAL A 215 4.20 1.77 -16.27
C VAL A 215 3.94 0.54 -17.14
N MET A 216 4.29 -0.66 -16.66
CA MET A 216 4.02 -1.92 -17.36
C MET A 216 2.52 -2.14 -17.58
N ALA A 217 1.70 -1.78 -16.59
CA ALA A 217 0.25 -1.90 -16.60
C ALA A 217 -0.38 -1.03 -17.70
N ARG A 218 0.08 0.22 -17.82
CA ARG A 218 -0.32 1.11 -18.92
C ARG A 218 0.06 0.53 -20.28
N GLU A 219 1.31 0.08 -20.45
CA GLU A 219 1.82 -0.46 -21.71
C GLU A 219 1.09 -1.74 -22.16
N GLN A 220 0.67 -2.57 -21.19
CA GLN A 220 0.13 -3.91 -21.43
C GLN A 220 -1.39 -4.00 -21.23
N GLY A 221 -2.07 -2.91 -20.89
CA GLY A 221 -3.53 -2.87 -20.73
C GLY A 221 -4.07 -3.57 -19.48
N TRP A 222 -3.37 -3.47 -18.35
CA TRP A 222 -3.82 -3.93 -17.02
C TRP A 222 -3.64 -2.80 -15.99
N MET A 223 -3.85 -3.03 -14.70
CA MET A 223 -3.79 -1.98 -13.65
C MET A 223 -2.97 -2.43 -12.44
N ALA A 224 -2.10 -1.56 -11.94
CA ALA A 224 -1.31 -1.76 -10.73
C ALA A 224 -1.63 -0.65 -9.73
N GLU A 225 -2.32 -0.99 -8.65
CA GLU A 225 -2.97 -0.01 -7.80
C GLU A 225 -2.62 -0.20 -6.33
N HIS A 226 -2.54 0.93 -5.60
CA HIS A 226 -2.34 0.95 -4.15
C HIS A 226 -3.65 0.65 -3.42
N MET A 227 -4.15 -0.57 -3.62
CA MET A 227 -5.42 -1.04 -3.12
C MET A 227 -5.27 -2.29 -2.26
N LEU A 228 -5.99 -2.31 -1.14
CA LEU A 228 -6.34 -3.59 -0.52
C LEU A 228 -7.32 -4.36 -1.41
N ILE A 229 -7.40 -5.67 -1.21
CA ILE A 229 -8.41 -6.55 -1.77
C ILE A 229 -9.05 -7.32 -0.62
N LEU A 230 -10.36 -7.16 -0.46
CA LEU A 230 -11.15 -7.90 0.53
C LEU A 230 -12.32 -8.63 -0.15
N GLY A 231 -12.80 -9.70 0.48
CA GLY A 231 -14.05 -10.37 0.15
C GLY A 231 -15.05 -10.20 1.29
N LEU A 232 -16.23 -9.66 1.01
CA LEU A 232 -17.34 -9.66 1.95
C LEU A 232 -18.21 -10.89 1.71
N GLU A 233 -18.21 -11.80 2.67
CA GLU A 233 -19.15 -12.92 2.72
C GLU A 233 -20.49 -12.41 3.28
N SER A 234 -21.57 -12.67 2.55
CA SER A 234 -22.94 -12.41 2.99
C SER A 234 -23.57 -13.65 3.61
N PRO A 235 -24.72 -13.51 4.29
CA PRO A 235 -25.50 -14.66 4.77
C PRO A 235 -25.79 -15.61 3.61
N GLY A 236 -25.51 -16.91 3.81
CA GLY A 236 -25.56 -17.92 2.75
C GLY A 236 -24.22 -18.22 2.06
N GLY A 237 -23.12 -17.58 2.49
CA GLY A 237 -21.74 -17.97 2.10
C GLY A 237 -21.25 -17.39 0.77
N LYS A 238 -22.03 -16.51 0.12
CA LYS A 238 -21.60 -15.85 -1.12
C LYS A 238 -20.56 -14.77 -0.79
N VAL A 239 -19.40 -14.84 -1.41
CA VAL A 239 -18.31 -13.85 -1.24
C VAL A 239 -18.28 -12.89 -2.43
N THR A 240 -18.35 -11.59 -2.15
CA THR A 240 -18.19 -10.52 -3.14
C THR A 240 -16.92 -9.74 -2.87
N TYR A 241 -16.03 -9.61 -3.87
CA TYR A 241 -14.72 -8.97 -3.69
C TYR A 241 -14.72 -7.50 -4.10
N MET A 242 -13.97 -6.70 -3.34
CA MET A 242 -13.87 -5.25 -3.48
C MET A 242 -12.40 -4.81 -3.37
N GLY A 243 -12.01 -3.81 -4.15
CA GLY A 243 -10.73 -3.12 -4.03
C GLY A 243 -10.89 -1.78 -3.33
N ALA A 244 -9.99 -1.40 -2.42
CA ALA A 244 -10.07 -0.08 -1.77
C ALA A 244 -8.72 0.63 -1.70
N ALA A 245 -8.67 1.87 -2.20
CA ALA A 245 -7.49 2.72 -2.22
C ALA A 245 -7.63 3.84 -1.19
N PHE A 246 -6.85 3.72 -0.10
CA PHE A 246 -6.69 4.77 0.89
C PHE A 246 -5.22 5.15 1.03
N PRO A 247 -4.89 6.44 1.26
CA PRO A 247 -3.54 6.86 1.58
C PRO A 247 -2.95 6.11 2.78
N SER A 248 -1.63 6.21 2.97
CA SER A 248 -0.97 5.63 4.15
C SER A 248 -1.63 6.15 5.44
N ALA A 249 -1.75 5.27 6.44
CA ALA A 249 -2.39 5.54 7.74
C ALA A 249 -3.89 5.95 7.68
N CYS A 250 -4.60 5.62 6.59
CA CYS A 250 -6.04 5.84 6.46
C CYS A 250 -6.89 4.55 6.60
N GLY A 251 -6.31 3.47 7.14
CA GLY A 251 -7.07 2.28 7.58
C GLY A 251 -7.17 1.13 6.58
N LYS A 252 -6.29 1.03 5.56
CA LYS A 252 -6.31 -0.10 4.61
C LYS A 252 -6.22 -1.47 5.30
N THR A 253 -5.16 -1.70 6.09
CA THR A 253 -4.98 -2.96 6.83
C THR A 253 -6.14 -3.25 7.78
N ASN A 254 -6.67 -2.24 8.49
CA ASN A 254 -7.84 -2.42 9.35
C ASN A 254 -9.08 -2.85 8.58
N LEU A 255 -9.33 -2.29 7.38
CA LEU A 255 -10.49 -2.67 6.57
C LEU A 255 -10.30 -4.04 5.91
N ALA A 256 -9.11 -4.33 5.37
CA ALA A 256 -8.80 -5.60 4.70
C ALA A 256 -8.92 -6.81 5.63
N MET A 257 -8.56 -6.62 6.90
CA MET A 257 -8.51 -7.66 7.94
C MET A 257 -9.55 -7.42 9.04
N MET A 258 -10.61 -6.68 8.76
CA MET A 258 -11.63 -6.31 9.72
C MET A 258 -12.34 -7.53 10.32
N VAL A 259 -12.64 -7.50 11.62
CA VAL A 259 -13.64 -8.39 12.23
C VAL A 259 -14.99 -7.69 12.15
N SER A 260 -15.98 -8.35 11.55
CA SER A 260 -17.29 -7.80 11.26
C SER A 260 -18.09 -7.56 12.55
N ALA A 261 -18.65 -6.36 12.72
CA ALA A 261 -19.64 -6.10 13.76
C ALA A 261 -21.03 -6.71 13.47
N LEU A 262 -21.19 -7.37 12.31
CA LEU A 262 -22.39 -8.09 11.87
C LEU A 262 -22.11 -9.58 11.65
N GLU A 263 -21.11 -10.14 12.34
CA GLU A 263 -20.77 -11.56 12.25
C GLU A 263 -21.92 -12.46 12.74
N ASP A 264 -22.65 -12.02 13.77
CA ASP A 264 -23.87 -12.66 14.27
C ASP A 264 -25.01 -12.69 13.23
N GLN A 265 -25.01 -11.73 12.31
CA GLN A 265 -25.92 -11.69 11.16
C GLN A 265 -25.40 -12.49 9.95
N GLY A 266 -24.22 -13.12 10.04
CA GLY A 266 -23.63 -13.92 8.98
C GLY A 266 -22.76 -13.13 7.98
N TYR A 267 -22.33 -11.91 8.30
CA TYR A 267 -21.38 -11.16 7.48
C TYR A 267 -19.95 -11.35 7.97
N ARG A 268 -19.06 -11.81 7.09
CA ARG A 268 -17.63 -12.02 7.39
C ARG A 268 -16.75 -11.36 6.35
N VAL A 269 -15.55 -10.92 6.75
CA VAL A 269 -14.55 -10.34 5.84
C VAL A 269 -13.38 -11.31 5.65
N TRP A 270 -12.99 -11.49 4.40
CA TRP A 270 -11.84 -12.27 3.96
C TRP A 270 -10.77 -11.35 3.36
N THR A 271 -9.52 -11.53 3.77
CA THR A 271 -8.36 -10.77 3.27
C THR A 271 -7.76 -11.47 2.06
N VAL A 272 -7.58 -10.75 0.95
CA VAL A 272 -6.73 -11.22 -0.18
C VAL A 272 -5.39 -10.49 -0.16
N GLY A 273 -5.42 -9.17 0.09
CA GLY A 273 -4.22 -8.34 0.29
C GLY A 273 -4.60 -7.01 0.95
N ASP A 274 -3.65 -6.35 1.61
CA ASP A 274 -3.94 -5.13 2.39
C ASP A 274 -3.36 -3.84 1.79
N ASP A 275 -2.59 -3.94 0.70
CA ASP A 275 -1.77 -2.81 0.24
C ASP A 275 -1.68 -2.65 -1.29
N ILE A 276 -1.53 -3.74 -2.05
CA ILE A 276 -1.34 -3.68 -3.52
C ILE A 276 -2.30 -4.63 -4.23
N ALA A 277 -2.85 -4.17 -5.36
CA ALA A 277 -3.68 -4.96 -6.26
C ALA A 277 -3.16 -4.86 -7.69
N TRP A 278 -2.97 -6.02 -8.34
CA TRP A 278 -2.76 -6.09 -9.78
C TRP A 278 -3.99 -6.67 -10.45
N MET A 279 -4.51 -5.97 -11.46
CA MET A 279 -5.83 -6.24 -12.01
C MET A 279 -5.82 -6.30 -13.52
N LYS A 280 -6.43 -7.34 -14.08
CA LYS A 280 -6.57 -7.55 -15.53
C LYS A 280 -7.97 -8.02 -15.86
N ILE A 281 -8.44 -7.69 -17.06
CA ILE A 281 -9.73 -8.17 -17.56
C ILE A 281 -9.64 -9.69 -17.73
N GLY A 282 -10.49 -10.42 -17.02
CA GLY A 282 -10.65 -11.86 -17.13
C GLY A 282 -11.49 -12.25 -18.34
N GLU A 283 -11.41 -13.52 -18.74
CA GLU A 283 -12.20 -14.07 -19.86
C GLU A 283 -13.71 -14.00 -19.61
N ASP A 284 -14.13 -13.93 -18.34
CA ASP A 284 -15.52 -13.76 -17.92
C ASP A 284 -16.04 -12.31 -17.98
N GLY A 285 -15.19 -11.39 -18.43
CA GLY A 285 -15.47 -9.96 -18.59
C GLY A 285 -15.40 -9.16 -17.29
N TYR A 286 -15.07 -9.79 -16.16
CA TYR A 286 -14.82 -9.06 -14.90
C TYR A 286 -13.37 -8.61 -14.83
N LEU A 287 -13.13 -7.52 -14.10
CA LEU A 287 -11.77 -7.16 -13.71
C LEU A 287 -11.33 -8.07 -12.56
N ARG A 288 -10.31 -8.90 -12.81
CA ARG A 288 -9.77 -9.90 -11.88
C ARG A 288 -8.53 -9.37 -11.18
N ALA A 289 -8.47 -9.47 -9.85
CA ALA A 289 -7.39 -8.94 -9.03
C ALA A 289 -6.58 -10.05 -8.34
N ILE A 290 -5.26 -9.88 -8.29
CA ILE A 290 -4.38 -10.62 -7.38
C ILE A 290 -3.71 -9.65 -6.40
N ASN A 291 -3.33 -10.18 -5.23
CA ASN A 291 -2.34 -9.55 -4.37
C ASN A 291 -0.94 -9.98 -4.83
N PRO A 292 -0.07 -9.05 -5.27
CA PRO A 292 1.29 -9.40 -5.64
C PRO A 292 2.17 -9.79 -4.44
N GLU A 293 1.81 -9.42 -3.21
CA GLU A 293 2.61 -9.67 -2.01
C GLU A 293 2.30 -11.04 -1.39
N ALA A 294 3.24 -11.57 -0.60
CA ALA A 294 3.11 -12.84 0.14
C ALA A 294 3.04 -12.65 1.68
N GLY A 295 3.21 -11.40 2.14
CA GLY A 295 3.23 -11.01 3.54
C GLY A 295 2.60 -9.64 3.77
N PHE A 296 2.44 -9.28 5.04
CA PHE A 296 1.99 -7.96 5.45
C PHE A 296 3.16 -7.18 6.04
N PHE A 297 3.37 -5.97 5.55
CA PHE A 297 4.35 -4.99 6.06
C PHE A 297 3.63 -3.81 6.73
N GLY A 298 2.94 -4.10 7.81
CA GLY A 298 2.00 -3.17 8.45
C GLY A 298 2.66 -2.27 9.50
N VAL A 299 2.00 -1.16 9.81
CA VAL A 299 2.39 -0.25 10.90
C VAL A 299 2.00 -0.89 12.24
N ALA A 300 2.95 -1.02 13.16
CA ALA A 300 2.70 -1.58 14.48
C ALA A 300 1.89 -0.61 15.37
N PRO A 301 2.33 0.64 15.63
CA PRO A 301 1.62 1.58 16.48
C PRO A 301 0.13 1.75 16.11
N GLY A 302 -0.75 1.67 17.12
CA GLY A 302 -2.21 1.70 16.99
C GLY A 302 -2.88 0.35 16.66
N THR A 303 -2.10 -0.67 16.29
CA THR A 303 -2.61 -2.03 16.09
C THR A 303 -2.75 -2.72 17.44
N GLY A 304 -3.93 -3.24 17.77
CA GLY A 304 -4.17 -3.98 19.00
C GLY A 304 -5.45 -4.80 18.93
N MET A 305 -5.77 -5.55 20.00
CA MET A 305 -6.93 -6.45 20.02
C MET A 305 -8.29 -5.76 19.82
N LYS A 306 -8.38 -4.45 20.06
CA LYS A 306 -9.61 -3.68 19.80
C LYS A 306 -9.69 -3.13 18.37
N THR A 307 -8.56 -2.96 17.70
CA THR A 307 -8.49 -2.29 16.38
C THR A 307 -8.29 -3.27 15.23
N ASN A 308 -7.55 -4.36 15.45
CA ASN A 308 -7.31 -5.40 14.44
C ASN A 308 -6.88 -6.75 15.07
N GLN A 309 -7.87 -7.57 15.46
CA GLN A 309 -7.61 -8.88 16.06
C GLN A 309 -6.93 -9.87 15.12
N ASN A 310 -7.27 -9.82 13.82
CA ASN A 310 -6.68 -10.71 12.83
C ASN A 310 -5.18 -10.44 12.64
N VAL A 311 -4.75 -9.18 12.67
CA VAL A 311 -3.32 -8.86 12.69
C VAL A 311 -2.69 -9.40 13.96
N MET A 312 -3.21 -9.07 15.15
CA MET A 312 -2.62 -9.55 16.41
C MET A 312 -2.47 -11.08 16.45
N GLY A 313 -3.49 -11.81 15.99
CA GLY A 313 -3.45 -13.27 15.87
C GLY A 313 -2.36 -13.79 14.92
N ALA A 314 -2.01 -13.03 13.88
CA ALA A 314 -0.96 -13.41 12.92
C ALA A 314 0.46 -13.20 13.46
N LEU A 315 0.68 -12.23 14.36
CA LEU A 315 2.01 -11.75 14.78
C LEU A 315 2.74 -12.68 15.77
N HIS A 316 2.06 -13.70 16.30
CA HIS A 316 2.60 -14.55 17.37
C HIS A 316 3.75 -15.48 16.96
N LYS A 317 4.07 -15.63 15.67
CA LYS A 317 5.19 -16.47 15.23
C LYS A 317 5.72 -16.04 13.87
N ASN A 318 6.95 -16.43 13.54
CA ASN A 318 7.58 -16.18 12.23
C ASN A 318 7.47 -14.71 11.77
N THR A 319 7.58 -13.77 12.71
CA THR A 319 7.36 -12.34 12.46
C THR A 319 8.65 -11.58 12.70
N LEU A 320 9.01 -10.73 11.74
CA LEU A 320 10.12 -9.81 11.86
C LEU A 320 9.58 -8.42 12.19
N PHE A 321 9.80 -7.99 13.43
CA PHE A 321 9.46 -6.65 13.89
C PHE A 321 10.59 -5.66 13.59
N THR A 322 10.25 -4.40 13.36
CA THR A 322 11.21 -3.34 13.08
C THR A 322 10.87 -2.10 13.89
N ASN A 323 11.80 -1.66 14.74
CA ASN A 323 11.70 -0.45 15.56
C ASN A 323 10.50 -0.39 16.54
N VAL A 324 10.01 -1.55 17.00
CA VAL A 324 9.10 -1.61 18.15
C VAL A 324 9.87 -1.55 19.46
N ALA A 325 9.18 -1.27 20.57
CA ALA A 325 9.76 -1.37 21.90
C ALA A 325 9.84 -2.84 22.34
N LEU A 326 10.61 -3.10 23.40
CA LEU A 326 10.85 -4.44 23.93
C LEU A 326 10.60 -4.46 25.44
N THR A 327 9.75 -5.38 25.91
CA THR A 327 9.49 -5.60 27.33
C THR A 327 10.66 -6.32 28.03
N PRO A 328 10.74 -6.30 29.37
CA PRO A 328 11.73 -7.10 30.11
C PRO A 328 11.68 -8.60 29.78
N GLU A 329 10.49 -9.11 29.45
CA GLU A 329 10.25 -10.50 29.05
C GLU A 329 10.63 -10.79 27.59
N ARG A 330 11.19 -9.79 26.87
CA ARG A 330 11.53 -9.84 25.44
C ARG A 330 10.33 -10.01 24.51
N GLU A 331 9.23 -9.35 24.84
CA GLU A 331 8.04 -9.28 23.99
C GLU A 331 7.98 -7.92 23.27
N PRO A 332 7.41 -7.86 22.05
CA PRO A 332 7.30 -6.61 21.32
C PRO A 332 6.18 -5.75 21.93
N TRP A 333 6.41 -4.44 22.03
CA TRP A 333 5.44 -3.48 22.56
C TRP A 333 5.40 -2.21 21.69
N TRP A 334 4.23 -1.58 21.62
CA TRP A 334 4.04 -0.28 20.98
C TRP A 334 2.78 0.42 21.52
N GLU A 335 2.70 1.72 21.27
CA GLU A 335 1.55 2.54 21.65
C GLU A 335 0.27 2.00 21.00
N GLY A 336 -0.74 1.70 21.82
CA GLY A 336 -2.03 1.20 21.33
C GLY A 336 -2.12 -0.32 21.16
N ILE A 337 -1.10 -1.09 21.59
CA ILE A 337 -1.14 -2.57 21.52
C ILE A 337 -2.27 -3.19 22.36
N GLY A 338 -2.69 -2.50 23.43
CA GLY A 338 -3.83 -2.89 24.28
C GLY A 338 -3.48 -3.15 25.75
N SER A 339 -2.20 -3.10 26.11
CA SER A 339 -1.70 -3.15 27.49
C SER A 339 -0.99 -1.83 27.86
N GLU A 340 -0.95 -1.52 29.15
CA GLU A 340 -0.09 -0.44 29.65
C GLU A 340 1.39 -0.79 29.46
N ALA A 341 2.23 0.23 29.37
CA ALA A 341 3.66 0.02 29.24
C ALA A 341 4.22 -0.59 30.54
N PRO A 342 4.95 -1.71 30.48
CA PRO A 342 5.56 -2.30 31.67
C PRO A 342 6.69 -1.42 32.22
N ALA A 343 7.03 -1.63 33.49
CA ALA A 343 8.23 -1.03 34.07
C ALA A 343 9.48 -1.51 33.32
N ALA A 344 10.46 -0.61 33.16
CA ALA A 344 11.73 -0.89 32.47
C ALA A 344 11.62 -1.32 30.99
N LEU A 345 10.65 -0.79 30.26
CA LEU A 345 10.54 -0.97 28.81
C LEU A 345 11.78 -0.41 28.09
N ILE A 346 12.27 -1.13 27.07
CA ILE A 346 13.35 -0.66 26.19
C ILE A 346 12.75 -0.08 24.90
N ASN A 347 13.10 1.16 24.56
CA ASN A 347 12.60 1.83 23.38
C ASN A 347 13.19 1.23 22.08
N TRP A 348 12.69 1.71 20.94
CA TRP A 348 13.12 1.28 19.62
C TRP A 348 14.59 1.57 19.29
N LYS A 349 15.24 2.49 20.03
CA LYS A 349 16.67 2.80 19.92
C LYS A 349 17.55 1.90 20.79
N GLY A 350 16.95 1.03 21.61
CA GLY A 350 17.68 0.15 22.53
C GLY A 350 18.00 0.78 23.90
N GLU A 351 17.35 1.90 24.25
CA GLU A 351 17.56 2.63 25.51
C GLU A 351 16.39 2.38 26.47
N LEU A 352 16.61 2.57 27.78
CA LEU A 352 15.52 2.57 28.75
C LEU A 352 14.51 3.67 28.39
N TRP A 353 13.23 3.31 28.27
CA TRP A 353 12.18 4.22 27.85
C TRP A 353 11.81 5.20 28.96
N ASP A 354 11.87 6.47 28.62
CA ASP A 354 11.39 7.59 29.42
C ASP A 354 10.18 8.20 28.68
N PRO A 355 8.95 8.07 29.21
CA PRO A 355 7.75 8.60 28.56
C PRO A 355 7.80 10.11 28.29
N SER A 356 8.62 10.86 29.04
CA SER A 356 8.79 12.30 28.83
C SER A 356 9.58 12.64 27.55
N LYS A 357 10.29 11.66 26.97
CA LYS A 357 11.13 11.82 25.78
C LYS A 357 10.47 11.34 24.48
N GLY A 358 9.19 10.99 24.54
CA GLY A 358 8.39 10.57 23.39
C GLY A 358 8.02 9.08 23.39
N PRO A 359 7.55 8.55 22.24
CA PRO A 359 7.04 7.19 22.16
C PRO A 359 8.15 6.14 22.31
N ALA A 360 7.80 4.98 22.86
CA ALA A 360 8.67 3.83 23.03
C ALA A 360 8.93 3.13 21.70
N ALA A 361 7.91 2.95 20.86
CA ALA A 361 8.08 2.47 19.50
C ALA A 361 8.25 3.65 18.54
N HIS A 362 8.96 3.45 17.44
CA HIS A 362 8.99 4.47 16.39
C HIS A 362 7.57 4.62 15.80
N PRO A 363 7.05 5.83 15.53
CA PRO A 363 5.70 6.01 14.98
C PRO A 363 5.43 5.28 13.65
N ASN A 364 6.50 4.99 12.89
CA ASN A 364 6.44 4.23 11.65
C ASN A 364 6.90 2.77 11.80
N ALA A 365 7.12 2.27 13.03
CA ALA A 365 7.56 0.90 13.32
C ALA A 365 6.67 -0.13 12.63
N ARG A 366 7.27 -1.27 12.29
CA ARG A 366 6.67 -2.26 11.38
C ARG A 366 6.66 -3.65 11.97
N TYR A 367 5.70 -4.43 11.51
CA TYR A 367 5.78 -5.88 11.52
C TYR A 367 5.83 -6.40 10.08
N THR A 368 6.60 -7.46 9.86
CA THR A 368 6.67 -8.21 8.60
C THR A 368 6.26 -9.64 8.90
N VAL A 369 5.08 -10.05 8.44
CA VAL A 369 4.46 -11.33 8.80
C VAL A 369 3.93 -12.06 7.57
N PRO A 370 4.07 -13.39 7.45
CA PRO A 370 3.52 -14.13 6.32
C PRO A 370 1.99 -14.02 6.24
N ALA A 371 1.45 -13.74 5.05
CA ALA A 371 0.02 -13.46 4.88
C ALA A 371 -0.86 -14.66 5.28
N ARG A 372 -0.36 -15.88 5.02
CA ARG A 372 -0.98 -17.15 5.41
C ARG A 372 -1.23 -17.33 6.91
N GLN A 373 -0.62 -16.51 7.77
CA GLN A 373 -0.85 -16.54 9.22
C GLN A 373 -2.06 -15.74 9.66
N SER A 374 -2.64 -14.91 8.79
CA SER A 374 -3.86 -14.18 9.13
C SER A 374 -5.04 -15.14 9.32
N PRO A 375 -5.77 -15.07 10.45
CA PRO A 375 -7.00 -15.84 10.64
C PRO A 375 -8.10 -15.52 9.62
N SER A 376 -8.03 -14.36 8.97
CA SER A 376 -8.98 -13.91 7.95
C SER A 376 -8.48 -14.07 6.51
N ILE A 377 -7.33 -14.74 6.28
CA ILE A 377 -6.84 -14.95 4.92
C ILE A 377 -7.88 -15.71 4.08
N SER A 378 -8.21 -15.17 2.92
CA SER A 378 -9.17 -15.77 1.98
C SER A 378 -8.60 -17.08 1.44
N PRO A 379 -9.40 -18.15 1.27
CA PRO A 379 -8.95 -19.35 0.54
C PRO A 379 -8.59 -19.07 -0.94
N LYS A 380 -8.98 -17.91 -1.48
CA LYS A 380 -8.69 -17.48 -2.86
C LYS A 380 -7.52 -16.50 -2.97
N TRP A 381 -6.78 -16.23 -1.90
CA TRP A 381 -5.69 -15.24 -1.92
C TRP A 381 -4.53 -15.59 -2.88
N GLU A 382 -4.31 -16.89 -3.14
CA GLU A 382 -3.34 -17.43 -4.11
C GLU A 382 -4.00 -17.93 -5.40
N ALA A 383 -5.26 -17.57 -5.67
CA ALA A 383 -5.94 -18.00 -6.89
C ALA A 383 -5.21 -17.45 -8.14
N PRO A 384 -4.74 -18.30 -9.08
CA PRO A 384 -3.95 -17.86 -10.22
C PRO A 384 -4.70 -16.87 -11.12
N GLU A 385 -6.00 -17.06 -11.28
CA GLU A 385 -6.90 -16.23 -12.07
C GLU A 385 -7.28 -14.92 -11.37
N GLY A 386 -7.02 -14.80 -10.06
CA GLY A 386 -7.46 -13.68 -9.23
C GLY A 386 -8.96 -13.66 -8.93
N VAL A 387 -9.37 -12.75 -8.05
CA VAL A 387 -10.75 -12.60 -7.60
C VAL A 387 -11.48 -11.51 -8.42
N PRO A 388 -12.77 -11.68 -8.77
CA PRO A 388 -13.50 -10.69 -9.55
C PRO A 388 -13.88 -9.49 -8.69
N ILE A 389 -13.44 -8.29 -9.07
CA ILE A 389 -13.73 -7.05 -8.33
C ILE A 389 -15.09 -6.51 -8.76
N SER A 390 -15.98 -6.33 -7.78
CA SER A 390 -17.34 -5.82 -7.98
C SER A 390 -17.48 -4.34 -7.60
N ALA A 391 -16.61 -3.84 -6.73
CA ALA A 391 -16.58 -2.44 -6.33
C ALA A 391 -15.15 -1.93 -6.09
N PHE A 392 -14.94 -0.65 -6.43
CA PHE A 392 -13.81 0.14 -5.98
C PHE A 392 -14.24 1.13 -4.92
N ILE A 393 -13.41 1.31 -3.90
CA ILE A 393 -13.67 2.21 -2.78
C ILE A 393 -12.48 3.15 -2.63
N PHE A 394 -12.68 4.43 -2.98
CA PHE A 394 -11.73 5.49 -2.66
C PHE A 394 -12.04 6.07 -1.28
N GLY A 395 -11.05 6.62 -0.60
CA GLY A 395 -11.28 7.27 0.69
C GLY A 395 -10.03 7.87 1.28
N GLY A 396 -10.24 8.88 2.12
CA GLY A 396 -9.19 9.59 2.81
C GLY A 396 -9.67 10.09 4.17
N ARG A 397 -8.73 10.56 4.99
CA ARG A 397 -9.06 11.21 6.25
C ARG A 397 -9.59 12.62 5.98
N ARG A 398 -10.89 12.83 6.22
CA ARG A 398 -11.55 14.13 6.06
C ARG A 398 -12.41 14.43 7.28
N ALA A 399 -12.04 15.43 8.09
CA ALA A 399 -12.85 15.83 9.24
C ALA A 399 -14.19 16.47 8.83
N ARG A 400 -14.24 17.07 7.63
CA ARG A 400 -15.41 17.78 7.06
C ARG A 400 -15.61 17.46 5.58
N VAL A 401 -16.67 18.00 4.96
CA VAL A 401 -17.01 17.92 3.53
C VAL A 401 -17.52 16.56 3.07
N ALA A 402 -16.69 15.52 3.11
CA ALA A 402 -17.02 14.21 2.55
C ALA A 402 -17.98 13.43 3.48
N PRO A 403 -19.11 12.90 2.98
CA PRO A 403 -20.01 12.05 3.77
C PRO A 403 -19.40 10.66 4.00
N LEU A 404 -20.01 9.87 4.89
CA LEU A 404 -19.55 8.52 5.24
C LEU A 404 -19.31 7.63 4.01
N VAL A 405 -20.26 7.63 3.08
CA VAL A 405 -20.15 6.87 1.83
C VAL A 405 -21.02 7.50 0.73
N TYR A 406 -20.54 7.45 -0.51
CA TYR A 406 -21.35 7.71 -1.70
C TYR A 406 -20.90 6.86 -2.89
N GLU A 407 -21.84 6.52 -3.78
CA GLU A 407 -21.60 5.87 -5.07
C GLU A 407 -21.46 6.94 -6.16
N SER A 408 -20.46 6.81 -7.03
CA SER A 408 -20.32 7.65 -8.22
C SER A 408 -21.40 7.36 -9.26
N PHE A 409 -21.75 8.35 -10.10
CA PHE A 409 -22.79 8.19 -11.13
C PHE A 409 -22.47 7.15 -12.20
N ASN A 410 -21.20 7.02 -12.57
CA ASN A 410 -20.71 6.12 -13.60
C ASN A 410 -19.17 6.05 -13.50
N TRP A 411 -18.55 5.24 -14.36
CA TRP A 411 -17.11 5.06 -14.38
C TRP A 411 -16.32 6.38 -14.52
N GLN A 412 -16.66 7.22 -15.51
CA GLN A 412 -15.95 8.49 -15.73
C GLN A 412 -16.00 9.39 -14.50
N HIS A 413 -17.19 9.53 -13.89
CA HIS A 413 -17.35 10.26 -12.65
C HIS A 413 -16.57 9.61 -11.49
N GLY A 414 -16.53 8.28 -11.42
CA GLY A 414 -15.73 7.55 -10.44
C GLY A 414 -14.21 7.75 -10.61
N VAL A 415 -13.71 7.84 -11.84
CA VAL A 415 -12.30 8.22 -12.09
C VAL A 415 -12.04 9.65 -11.63
N PHE A 416 -12.95 10.59 -11.87
CA PHE A 416 -12.85 11.95 -11.34
C PHE A 416 -12.82 11.95 -9.80
N VAL A 417 -13.71 11.20 -9.14
CA VAL A 417 -13.74 11.04 -7.67
C VAL A 417 -12.39 10.52 -7.14
N GLY A 418 -11.82 9.51 -7.79
CA GLY A 418 -10.49 9.00 -7.45
C GLY A 418 -9.38 10.03 -7.71
N ALA A 419 -9.44 10.74 -8.84
CA ALA A 419 -8.44 11.74 -9.26
C ALA A 419 -8.39 12.95 -8.32
N THR A 420 -9.52 13.33 -7.74
CA THR A 420 -9.62 14.44 -6.79
C THR A 420 -9.60 13.98 -5.34
N MET A 421 -9.31 12.71 -5.05
CA MET A 421 -9.29 12.22 -3.67
C MET A 421 -8.31 13.05 -2.82
N ALA A 422 -8.75 13.44 -1.62
CA ALA A 422 -7.93 14.18 -0.68
C ALA A 422 -7.95 13.56 0.71
N SER A 423 -6.86 13.73 1.43
CA SER A 423 -6.72 13.27 2.80
C SER A 423 -5.90 14.27 3.62
N GLU A 424 -6.26 14.45 4.87
CA GLU A 424 -5.44 15.16 5.84
C GLU A 424 -4.11 14.42 6.03
N THR A 425 -3.01 15.17 6.08
CA THR A 425 -1.67 14.66 6.37
C THR A 425 -1.62 14.03 7.76
N THR A 426 -0.99 12.86 7.84
CA THR A 426 -0.70 12.15 9.08
C THR A 426 0.79 12.22 9.41
N ALA A 427 1.19 11.79 10.61
CA ALA A 427 2.60 11.72 11.00
C ALA A 427 3.46 10.77 10.14
N ALA A 428 2.85 9.96 9.27
CA ALA A 428 3.56 9.02 8.39
C ALA A 428 4.17 9.68 7.14
N ALA A 429 3.81 10.93 6.84
CA ALA A 429 4.41 11.73 5.78
C ALA A 429 5.22 12.88 6.40
N THR A 430 6.43 13.14 5.88
CA THR A 430 7.24 14.29 6.29
C THR A 430 6.51 15.59 5.92
N GLY A 431 5.88 16.26 6.89
CA GLY A 431 5.13 17.50 6.70
C GLY A 431 4.27 17.89 7.91
N ASN A 432 3.65 19.08 7.85
CA ASN A 432 2.72 19.56 8.87
C ASN A 432 1.47 18.67 8.94
N VAL A 433 1.04 18.28 10.15
CA VAL A 433 -0.12 17.41 10.39
C VAL A 433 -1.43 18.20 10.22
N GLY A 434 -2.45 17.57 9.62
CA GLY A 434 -3.80 18.15 9.49
C GLY A 434 -4.02 19.04 8.27
N ILE A 435 -3.05 19.15 7.35
CA ILE A 435 -3.23 19.84 6.07
C ILE A 435 -3.87 18.87 5.08
N THR A 436 -4.95 19.29 4.42
CA THR A 436 -5.54 18.49 3.34
C THR A 436 -4.60 18.45 2.14
N ARG A 437 -4.18 17.25 1.73
CA ARG A 437 -3.37 16.99 0.54
C ARG A 437 -4.19 16.13 -0.43
N ARG A 438 -4.17 16.50 -1.72
CA ARG A 438 -4.69 15.64 -2.79
C ARG A 438 -3.79 14.41 -2.93
N ASP A 439 -4.37 13.23 -2.99
CA ASP A 439 -3.65 11.96 -3.19
C ASP A 439 -4.46 11.10 -4.16
N PRO A 440 -4.39 11.40 -5.48
CA PRO A 440 -5.22 10.75 -6.49
C PRO A 440 -5.07 9.23 -6.43
N MET A 441 -6.19 8.52 -6.27
CA MET A 441 -6.24 7.05 -6.18
C MET A 441 -5.30 6.44 -5.12
N ALA A 442 -4.86 7.22 -4.12
CA ALA A 442 -3.81 6.88 -3.16
C ALA A 442 -2.45 6.57 -3.82
N MET A 443 -2.24 7.02 -5.04
CA MET A 443 -1.09 6.69 -5.89
C MET A 443 -0.09 7.84 -6.02
N LEU A 444 -0.29 8.98 -5.34
CA LEU A 444 0.57 10.16 -5.52
C LEU A 444 2.07 9.88 -5.36
N PRO A 445 2.54 9.15 -4.33
CA PRO A 445 3.98 8.85 -4.21
C PRO A 445 4.42 7.58 -4.98
N PHE A 446 3.52 6.96 -5.75
CA PHE A 446 3.70 5.61 -6.31
C PHE A 446 3.44 5.49 -7.82
N CYS A 447 2.87 6.50 -8.47
CA CYS A 447 2.67 6.48 -9.91
C CYS A 447 4.02 6.60 -10.63
N GLY A 448 4.38 5.63 -11.47
CA GLY A 448 5.69 5.59 -12.14
C GLY A 448 5.80 6.48 -13.38
N TYR A 449 4.78 7.29 -13.66
CA TYR A 449 4.69 8.17 -14.83
C TYR A 449 3.71 9.33 -14.56
N ASN A 450 3.48 10.17 -15.56
CA ASN A 450 2.63 11.35 -15.45
C ASN A 450 1.19 10.96 -15.06
N MET A 451 0.72 11.51 -13.94
CA MET A 451 -0.62 11.19 -13.42
C MET A 451 -1.77 11.58 -14.36
N ALA A 452 -1.58 12.55 -15.26
CA ALA A 452 -2.59 12.87 -16.27
C ALA A 452 -2.82 11.69 -17.23
N ASP A 453 -1.75 11.03 -17.67
CA ASP A 453 -1.84 9.82 -18.49
C ASP A 453 -2.41 8.65 -17.68
N TYR A 454 -2.14 8.61 -16.37
CA TYR A 454 -2.68 7.58 -15.48
C TYR A 454 -4.20 7.72 -15.34
N PHE A 455 -4.72 8.94 -15.22
CA PHE A 455 -6.17 9.18 -15.28
C PHE A 455 -6.74 8.80 -16.64
N GLY A 456 -6.02 9.11 -17.73
CA GLY A 456 -6.36 8.67 -19.08
C GLY A 456 -6.45 7.14 -19.19
N HIS A 457 -5.49 6.43 -18.62
CA HIS A 457 -5.46 4.97 -18.57
C HIS A 457 -6.67 4.40 -17.82
N TRP A 458 -7.03 4.95 -16.67
CA TRP A 458 -8.25 4.59 -15.95
C TRP A 458 -9.51 4.78 -16.78
N LEU A 459 -9.64 5.88 -17.51
CA LEU A 459 -10.77 6.13 -18.41
C LEU A 459 -10.82 5.12 -19.56
N GLU A 460 -9.68 4.79 -20.17
CA GLU A 460 -9.58 3.79 -21.23
C GLU A 460 -9.90 2.37 -20.73
N MET A 461 -9.45 2.00 -19.53
CA MET A 461 -9.82 0.73 -18.92
C MET A 461 -11.32 0.59 -18.74
N GLY A 462 -12.02 1.65 -18.30
CA GLY A 462 -13.47 1.64 -18.16
C GLY A 462 -14.23 1.33 -19.44
N LYS A 463 -13.70 1.74 -20.60
CA LYS A 463 -14.28 1.41 -21.92
C LYS A 463 -14.05 -0.04 -22.32
N LYS A 464 -12.98 -0.66 -21.82
CA LYS A 464 -12.56 -2.02 -22.19
C LYS A 464 -13.16 -3.10 -21.29
N ILE A 465 -13.47 -2.80 -20.03
CA ILE A 465 -13.99 -3.78 -19.08
C ILE A 465 -15.49 -4.01 -19.37
N PRO A 466 -15.91 -5.23 -19.79
CA PRO A 466 -17.32 -5.49 -20.08
C PRO A 466 -18.24 -5.38 -18.86
N LYS A 467 -17.74 -5.76 -17.67
CA LYS A 467 -18.47 -5.69 -16.40
C LYS A 467 -17.66 -4.84 -15.41
N PRO A 468 -17.67 -3.50 -15.57
CA PRO A 468 -16.85 -2.63 -14.75
C PRO A 468 -17.34 -2.64 -13.29
N PRO A 469 -16.45 -2.66 -12.29
CA PRO A 469 -16.85 -2.49 -10.90
C PRO A 469 -17.48 -1.11 -10.68
N LYS A 470 -18.43 -1.04 -9.74
CA LYS A 470 -18.98 0.24 -9.29
C LYS A 470 -17.96 0.99 -8.44
N ILE A 471 -17.94 2.32 -8.53
CA ILE A 471 -16.97 3.14 -7.80
C ILE A 471 -17.68 3.91 -6.69
N PHE A 472 -17.12 3.82 -5.49
CA PHE A 472 -17.59 4.45 -4.27
C PHE A 472 -16.49 5.32 -3.66
N HIS A 473 -16.88 6.26 -2.82
CA HIS A 473 -15.98 6.98 -1.94
C HIS A 473 -16.49 6.90 -0.49
N VAL A 474 -15.58 6.73 0.46
CA VAL A 474 -15.88 6.64 1.90
C VAL A 474 -15.08 7.65 2.71
N ASN A 475 -15.62 8.02 3.87
CA ASN A 475 -14.93 8.82 4.87
C ASN A 475 -15.27 8.35 6.29
N TRP A 476 -14.36 7.60 6.91
CA TRP A 476 -14.49 7.12 8.28
C TRP A 476 -14.28 8.20 9.33
N PHE A 477 -13.76 9.36 8.93
CA PHE A 477 -13.10 10.30 9.82
C PHE A 477 -13.87 11.62 9.99
N ARG A 478 -15.11 11.69 9.48
CA ARG A 478 -15.96 12.88 9.64
C ARG A 478 -16.20 13.17 11.12
N LYS A 479 -16.05 14.44 11.50
CA LYS A 479 -16.24 14.91 12.87
C LYS A 479 -17.45 15.82 12.97
N GLY A 480 -18.11 15.78 14.12
CA GLY A 480 -19.17 16.71 14.48
C GLY A 480 -18.63 18.08 14.90
N ALA A 481 -19.54 19.00 15.21
CA ALA A 481 -19.20 20.33 15.72
C ALA A 481 -18.42 20.27 17.05
N ASP A 482 -18.57 19.20 17.83
CA ASP A 482 -17.86 18.94 19.08
C ASP A 482 -16.45 18.35 18.88
N GLY A 483 -16.01 18.18 17.62
CA GLY A 483 -14.71 17.62 17.28
C GLY A 483 -14.58 16.10 17.42
N LYS A 484 -15.66 15.40 17.80
CA LYS A 484 -15.67 13.93 17.92
C LYS A 484 -16.02 13.27 16.59
N PHE A 485 -15.54 12.06 16.39
CA PHE A 485 -15.92 11.26 15.21
C PHE A 485 -17.40 10.91 15.27
N LEU A 486 -18.10 11.15 14.15
CA LEU A 486 -19.51 10.80 14.00
C LEU A 486 -19.72 9.30 13.77
N TRP A 487 -18.70 8.63 13.22
CA TRP A 487 -18.74 7.21 12.91
C TRP A 487 -17.77 6.43 13.80
N PRO A 488 -18.20 5.29 14.41
CA PRO A 488 -17.34 4.48 15.28
C PRO A 488 -16.17 3.80 14.55
N GLY A 489 -16.28 3.54 13.24
CA GLY A 489 -15.21 2.94 12.44
C GLY A 489 -14.96 1.46 12.75
N TYR A 490 -13.76 0.98 12.43
CA TYR A 490 -13.33 -0.40 12.66
C TYR A 490 -14.36 -1.43 12.20
N GLY A 491 -14.76 -2.39 13.04
CA GLY A 491 -15.72 -3.45 12.71
C GLY A 491 -17.08 -2.96 12.22
N GLU A 492 -17.48 -1.74 12.61
CA GLU A 492 -18.75 -1.14 12.17
C GLU A 492 -18.73 -0.76 10.69
N ASN A 493 -17.54 -0.58 10.09
CA ASN A 493 -17.41 -0.30 8.64
C ASN A 493 -18.04 -1.40 7.78
N VAL A 494 -18.26 -2.61 8.31
CA VAL A 494 -19.00 -3.66 7.61
C VAL A 494 -20.42 -3.23 7.20
N ARG A 495 -21.05 -2.31 7.94
CA ARG A 495 -22.38 -1.77 7.60
C ARG A 495 -22.34 -0.95 6.31
N VAL A 496 -21.25 -0.24 6.08
CA VAL A 496 -21.00 0.49 4.84
C VAL A 496 -20.65 -0.48 3.71
N LEU A 497 -19.84 -1.50 3.97
CA LEU A 497 -19.56 -2.55 2.98
C LEU A 497 -20.83 -3.32 2.58
N LYS A 498 -21.73 -3.58 3.54
CA LYS A 498 -23.05 -4.17 3.30
C LYS A 498 -23.88 -3.28 2.36
N TRP A 499 -23.95 -1.98 2.62
CA TRP A 499 -24.65 -1.06 1.72
C TRP A 499 -24.01 -1.04 0.31
N ILE A 500 -22.68 -1.04 0.21
CA ILE A 500 -21.96 -1.15 -1.06
C ILE A 500 -22.33 -2.45 -1.80
N LEU A 501 -22.34 -3.59 -1.10
CA LEU A 501 -22.79 -4.87 -1.65
C LEU A 501 -24.23 -4.78 -2.17
N GLU A 502 -25.13 -4.17 -1.40
CA GLU A 502 -26.53 -3.98 -1.80
C GLU A 502 -26.68 -3.09 -3.03
N ARG A 503 -25.83 -2.06 -3.17
CA ARG A 503 -25.76 -1.21 -4.36
C ARG A 503 -25.22 -1.96 -5.57
N VAL A 504 -24.22 -2.84 -5.39
CA VAL A 504 -23.71 -3.75 -6.43
C VAL A 504 -24.79 -4.71 -6.89
N GLU A 505 -25.61 -5.23 -5.98
CA GLU A 505 -26.71 -6.17 -6.27
C GLU A 505 -27.99 -5.48 -6.77
N GLY A 506 -28.01 -4.15 -6.90
CA GLY A 506 -29.16 -3.39 -7.40
C GLY A 506 -30.32 -3.24 -6.41
N ARG A 507 -30.11 -3.55 -5.12
CA ARG A 507 -31.14 -3.52 -4.07
C ARG A 507 -30.91 -2.49 -2.95
N GLY A 508 -29.77 -1.81 -2.94
CA GLY A 508 -29.44 -0.82 -1.91
C GLY A 508 -30.20 0.49 -2.11
N ALA A 509 -30.88 0.99 -1.07
CA ALA A 509 -31.57 2.27 -1.12
C ALA A 509 -30.59 3.45 -1.08
N ALA A 510 -30.77 4.41 -1.98
CA ALA A 510 -29.89 5.58 -2.09
C ALA A 510 -30.66 6.84 -2.49
N GLN A 511 -30.13 8.00 -2.12
CA GLN A 511 -30.61 9.31 -2.50
C GLN A 511 -29.58 10.00 -3.40
N GLU A 512 -30.02 10.59 -4.50
CA GLU A 512 -29.15 11.38 -5.39
C GLU A 512 -28.77 12.72 -4.75
N THR A 513 -27.50 13.09 -4.89
CA THR A 513 -26.91 14.35 -4.44
C THR A 513 -25.98 14.90 -5.52
N PRO A 514 -25.51 16.16 -5.44
CA PRO A 514 -24.56 16.71 -6.43
C PRO A 514 -23.25 15.91 -6.61
N ILE A 515 -22.90 15.06 -5.66
CA ILE A 515 -21.62 14.31 -5.66
C ILE A 515 -21.80 12.82 -5.99
N GLY A 516 -23.03 12.36 -6.24
CA GLY A 516 -23.35 10.95 -6.41
C GLY A 516 -24.51 10.50 -5.54
N TYR A 517 -24.60 9.20 -5.28
CA TYR A 517 -25.67 8.61 -4.49
C TYR A 517 -25.21 8.32 -3.06
N VAL A 518 -25.85 8.92 -2.06
CA VAL A 518 -25.62 8.62 -0.64
C VAL A 518 -26.66 7.60 -0.14
N PRO A 519 -26.43 6.88 0.97
CA PRO A 519 -27.46 6.05 1.57
C PRO A 519 -28.73 6.86 1.86
N ALA A 520 -29.89 6.30 1.55
CA ALA A 520 -31.16 6.86 2.01
C ALA A 520 -31.23 6.81 3.56
N LYS A 521 -32.19 7.51 4.18
CA LYS A 521 -32.34 7.58 5.65
C LYS A 521 -32.32 6.21 6.35
N ASN A 522 -32.89 5.18 5.72
CA ASN A 522 -32.92 3.80 6.22
C ASN A 522 -32.04 2.84 5.38
N GLY A 523 -31.09 3.39 4.61
CA GLY A 523 -30.23 2.61 3.72
C GLY A 523 -29.09 1.88 4.45
N LEU A 524 -28.72 2.32 5.64
CA LEU A 524 -27.68 1.67 6.47
C LEU A 524 -28.33 0.79 7.54
N THR A 525 -27.75 -0.38 7.76
CA THR A 525 -28.10 -1.24 8.91
C THR A 525 -27.45 -0.67 10.16
N LEU A 526 -28.24 -0.08 11.06
CA LEU A 526 -27.75 0.61 12.26
C LEU A 526 -28.07 -0.12 13.58
N ASP A 527 -28.60 -1.35 13.53
CA ASP A 527 -28.90 -2.13 14.72
C ASP A 527 -27.68 -2.25 15.64
N GLY A 528 -27.81 -1.83 16.89
CA GLY A 528 -26.73 -1.82 17.89
C GLY A 528 -25.79 -0.61 17.84
N VAL A 529 -25.87 0.26 16.84
CA VAL A 529 -25.04 1.47 16.73
C VAL A 529 -25.70 2.62 17.49
N LYS A 530 -24.98 3.18 18.47
CA LYS A 530 -25.41 4.38 19.19
C LYS A 530 -25.11 5.64 18.38
N ILE A 531 -26.00 5.98 17.44
CA ILE A 531 -25.94 7.21 16.64
C ILE A 531 -27.30 7.91 16.65
N SER A 532 -27.33 9.22 16.88
CA SER A 532 -28.59 9.98 16.82
C SER A 532 -28.99 10.26 15.36
N ASN A 533 -30.26 10.58 15.12
CA ASN A 533 -30.74 10.92 13.78
C ASN A 533 -30.04 12.18 13.23
N GLU A 534 -29.71 13.13 14.11
CA GLU A 534 -29.00 14.36 13.78
C GLU A 534 -27.55 14.06 13.38
N ALA A 535 -26.87 13.21 14.17
CA ALA A 535 -25.51 12.77 13.86
C ALA A 535 -25.45 11.97 12.55
N LEU A 536 -26.45 11.11 12.29
CA LEU A 536 -26.55 10.38 11.03
C LEU A 536 -26.82 11.31 9.83
N SER A 537 -27.72 12.27 10.01
CA SER A 537 -28.03 13.26 8.97
C SER A 537 -26.80 14.10 8.64
N GLU A 538 -26.05 14.55 9.64
CA GLU A 538 -24.78 15.25 9.46
C GLU A 538 -23.72 14.35 8.83
N LEU A 539 -23.64 13.07 9.23
CA LEU A 539 -22.68 12.10 8.69
C LEU A 539 -22.86 11.85 7.18
N LEU A 540 -24.10 11.93 6.69
CA LEU A 540 -24.45 11.75 5.28
C LEU A 540 -24.62 13.07 4.52
N ARG A 541 -24.49 14.22 5.20
CA ARG A 541 -24.78 15.53 4.64
C ARG A 541 -23.80 15.91 3.52
N VAL A 542 -24.36 16.44 2.43
CA VAL A 542 -23.64 17.10 1.33
C VAL A 542 -24.05 18.57 1.32
N ASN A 543 -23.18 19.44 1.82
CA ASN A 543 -23.47 20.86 2.00
C ASN A 543 -22.80 21.70 0.88
N PRO A 544 -23.53 22.44 0.05
CA PRO A 544 -22.95 23.25 -1.03
C PRO A 544 -21.80 24.17 -0.59
N GLU A 545 -21.94 24.87 0.54
CA GLU A 545 -20.93 25.82 1.04
C GLU A 545 -19.60 25.13 1.38
N ASP A 546 -19.66 23.92 1.94
CA ASP A 546 -18.46 23.13 2.27
C ASP A 546 -17.71 22.66 1.01
N TRP A 547 -18.41 22.60 -0.13
CA TRP A 547 -17.87 22.10 -1.39
C TRP A 547 -17.26 23.19 -2.28
N ASP A 548 -17.54 24.48 -2.04
CA ASP A 548 -16.95 25.57 -2.82
C ASP A 548 -15.41 25.58 -2.70
N ALA A 549 -14.90 25.50 -1.47
CA ALA A 549 -13.46 25.42 -1.21
C ALA A 549 -12.83 24.13 -1.78
N GLU A 550 -13.57 23.02 -1.73
CA GLU A 550 -13.13 21.73 -2.30
C GLU A 550 -13.04 21.77 -3.83
N MET A 551 -13.98 22.45 -4.48
CA MET A 551 -13.98 22.63 -5.94
C MET A 551 -12.83 23.51 -6.40
N GLU A 552 -12.52 24.59 -5.68
CA GLU A 552 -11.38 25.46 -6.02
C GLU A 552 -10.05 24.74 -5.80
N ASP A 553 -9.86 24.05 -4.67
CA ASP A 553 -8.62 23.30 -4.42
C ASP A 553 -8.41 22.16 -5.43
N SER A 554 -9.47 21.42 -5.78
CA SER A 554 -9.38 20.39 -6.82
C SER A 554 -9.08 20.99 -8.20
N LYS A 555 -9.61 22.17 -8.54
CA LYS A 555 -9.28 22.88 -9.79
C LYS A 555 -7.81 23.27 -9.84
N GLN A 556 -7.26 23.82 -8.77
CA GLN A 556 -5.84 24.18 -8.67
C GLN A 556 -4.93 22.96 -8.82
N PHE A 557 -5.28 21.85 -8.16
CA PHE A 557 -4.55 20.60 -8.30
C PHE A 557 -4.56 20.08 -9.74
N LEU A 558 -5.75 20.00 -10.36
CA LEU A 558 -5.91 19.52 -11.73
C LEU A 558 -5.21 20.45 -12.74
N GLY A 559 -5.16 21.76 -12.46
CA GLY A 559 -4.48 22.74 -13.30
C GLY A 559 -2.97 22.49 -13.48
N LYS A 560 -2.32 21.78 -12.55
CA LYS A 560 -0.89 21.41 -12.65
C LYS A 560 -0.57 20.56 -13.89
N PHE A 561 -1.55 19.85 -14.43
CA PHE A 561 -1.37 18.98 -15.60
C PHE A 561 -1.57 19.70 -16.94
N GLY A 562 -2.04 20.96 -16.92
CA GLY A 562 -2.24 21.77 -18.11
C GLY A 562 -3.03 21.03 -19.21
N ASN A 563 -2.55 21.16 -20.46
CA ASN A 563 -3.18 20.55 -21.63
C ASN A 563 -3.12 19.00 -21.66
N ARG A 564 -2.31 18.38 -20.79
CA ARG A 564 -2.21 16.91 -20.71
C ARG A 564 -3.35 16.29 -19.90
N LEU A 565 -4.05 17.09 -19.07
CA LEU A 565 -5.19 16.60 -18.31
C LEU A 565 -6.26 16.04 -19.27
N PRO A 566 -6.76 14.79 -19.06
CA PRO A 566 -7.83 14.27 -19.88
C PRO A 566 -9.07 15.16 -19.80
N ARG A 567 -9.60 15.55 -20.98
CA ARG A 567 -10.77 16.43 -21.09
C ARG A 567 -11.96 15.93 -20.26
N GLN A 568 -12.17 14.62 -20.20
CA GLN A 568 -13.23 13.99 -19.41
C GLN A 568 -13.17 14.35 -17.92
N ILE A 569 -11.96 14.51 -17.35
CA ILE A 569 -11.78 14.88 -15.94
C ILE A 569 -12.15 16.36 -15.72
N ALA A 570 -11.72 17.24 -16.64
CA ALA A 570 -12.13 18.64 -16.62
C ALA A 570 -13.65 18.80 -16.75
N GLU A 571 -14.28 18.03 -17.65
CA GLU A 571 -15.73 18.00 -17.82
C GLU A 571 -16.47 17.55 -16.55
N GLU A 572 -15.97 16.56 -15.82
CA GLU A 572 -16.59 16.16 -14.55
C GLU A 572 -16.48 17.24 -13.46
N HIS A 573 -15.38 17.99 -13.44
CA HIS A 573 -15.24 19.16 -12.55
C HIS A 573 -16.29 20.23 -12.86
N GLU A 574 -16.47 20.58 -14.14
CA GLU A 574 -17.51 21.53 -14.56
C GLU A 574 -18.93 21.03 -14.27
N LYS A 575 -19.19 19.72 -14.48
CA LYS A 575 -20.48 19.11 -14.15
C LYS A 575 -20.74 19.16 -12.65
N LEU A 576 -19.73 18.96 -11.81
CA LEU A 576 -19.86 19.10 -10.36
C LEU A 576 -20.30 20.51 -9.98
N ALA A 577 -19.63 21.54 -10.50
CA ALA A 577 -19.99 22.93 -10.26
C ALA A 577 -21.44 23.24 -10.68
N ARG A 578 -21.87 22.77 -11.86
CA ARG A 578 -23.26 22.92 -12.33
C ARG A 578 -24.28 22.22 -11.43
N ARG A 579 -23.96 21.04 -10.88
CA ARG A 579 -24.85 20.31 -9.97
C ARG A 579 -25.04 21.05 -8.65
N PHE A 580 -23.99 21.66 -8.10
CA PHE A 580 -24.10 22.49 -6.89
C PHE A 580 -24.84 23.80 -7.14
N GLN A 581 -24.60 24.48 -8.26
CA GLN A 581 -25.35 25.68 -8.63
C GLN A 581 -26.86 25.42 -8.67
N ARG A 582 -27.29 24.30 -9.26
CA ARG A 582 -28.72 23.91 -9.29
C ARG A 582 -29.32 23.73 -7.91
N VAL A 583 -28.58 23.19 -6.95
CA VAL A 583 -29.04 23.00 -5.56
C VAL A 583 -29.13 24.31 -4.81
N VAL A 584 -28.24 25.26 -5.07
CA VAL A 584 -28.29 26.60 -4.44
C VAL A 584 -29.46 27.43 -5.00
N THR A 585 -29.82 27.22 -6.27
CA THR A 585 -30.93 27.96 -6.93
C THR A 585 -32.31 27.33 -6.74
N ALA A 586 -32.39 26.08 -6.28
CA ALA A 586 -33.63 25.35 -6.04
C ALA A 586 -34.04 25.47 -4.58
#